data_AF-A0A9E1JNM6-F1
#
_entry.id   AF-A0A9E1JNM6-F1
#
_cell.length_a   1.000
_cell.length_b   1.000
_cell.length_c   1.000
_cell.angle_alpha   90.00
_cell.angle_beta   90.00
_cell.angle_gamma   90.00
#
_symmetry.space_group_name_H-M   'P 1'
#
loop_
_entity.id
_entity.type
_entity.pdbx_description
1 polymer ?
#
loop_
_entity_poly.entity_id
_entity_poly.type
_entity_poly.pdbx_seq_one_letter_code
_entity_poly.pdbx_strand_id
1 'polypeptide(L)' 'MTSQKICPTCKGKKIIVGNCECNAEWRSMDSENGFDDCQCEPDVECPECKGKGYKED' A
#
# COMPACT_ATOMS: atom_id res chain seq x y z
N MET A 1 -7.20 23.76 21.32
CA MET A 1 -6.53 23.48 20.03
C MET A 1 -6.49 21.99 19.87
N THR A 2 -7.12 21.44 18.84
CA THR A 2 -7.13 20.00 18.57
C THR A 2 -5.80 19.64 17.93
N SER A 3 -4.89 19.00 18.68
CA SER A 3 -3.60 18.56 18.15
C SER A 3 -3.80 17.35 17.25
N GLN A 4 -3.93 17.59 15.94
CA GLN A 4 -3.92 16.51 14.95
C GLN A 4 -2.50 15.96 14.85
N LYS A 5 -2.29 14.75 15.36
CA LYS A 5 -1.01 14.05 15.28
C LYS A 5 -0.94 13.30 13.97
N ILE A 6 0.18 13.43 13.24
CA ILE A 6 0.39 12.68 12.00
C ILE A 6 0.25 11.19 12.31
N CYS A 7 -0.56 10.48 11.51
CA CYS A 7 -0.76 9.05 11.72
C CYS A 7 0.59 8.33 11.56
N PRO A 8 1.10 7.65 12.59
CA PRO A 8 2.44 7.04 12.54
C PRO A 8 2.50 5.90 11.53
N THR A 9 1.40 5.19 11.32
CA THR A 9 1.31 4.00 10.48
C THR A 9 1.45 4.35 8.99
N CYS A 10 0.70 5.32 8.48
CA CYS A 10 0.85 5.78 7.09
C CYS A 10 1.74 7.02 6.94
N LYS A 11 2.28 7.56 8.04
CA LYS A 11 3.09 8.81 8.05
C LYS A 11 2.43 9.97 7.28
N GLY A 12 1.12 10.13 7.41
CA GLY A 12 0.36 11.15 6.67
C GLY A 12 -0.05 10.79 5.24
N LYS A 13 0.40 9.64 4.70
CA LYS A 13 0.08 9.21 3.32
C LYS A 13 -1.36 8.74 3.10
N LYS A 14 -2.14 8.53 4.17
CA LYS A 14 -3.54 8.05 4.15
C LYS A 14 -3.74 6.61 3.68
N ILE A 15 -2.82 6.09 2.88
CA ILE A 15 -2.77 4.71 2.40
C ILE A 15 -1.51 4.00 2.91
N ILE A 16 -1.58 2.68 2.97
CA ILE A 16 -0.43 1.78 3.06
C ILE A 16 -0.17 1.31 1.64
N VAL A 17 1.00 1.67 1.12
CA VAL A 17 1.43 1.25 -0.22
C VAL A 17 1.66 -0.25 -0.17
N GLY A 18 0.95 -1.00 -1.02
CA GLY A 18 1.15 -2.43 -1.15
C GLY A 18 2.57 -2.73 -1.63
N ASN A 19 3.10 -3.87 -1.21
CA ASN A 19 4.42 -4.30 -1.63
C ASN A 19 4.34 -4.96 -3.01
N CYS A 20 5.31 -4.69 -3.88
CA CYS A 20 5.44 -5.45 -5.11
C CYS A 20 6.63 -6.40 -4.99
N GLU A 21 6.35 -7.69 -5.10
CA GLU A 21 7.37 -8.74 -5.06
C GLU A 21 7.52 -9.38 -6.43
N CYS A 22 8.74 -9.29 -6.97
CA CYS A 22 9.09 -9.91 -8.24
C CYS A 22 9.90 -11.17 -7.99
N ASN A 23 9.41 -12.30 -8.48
CA ASN A 23 10.07 -13.59 -8.34
C ASN A 23 10.02 -14.36 -9.67
N ALA A 24 11.21 -14.73 -10.17
CA ALA A 24 11.34 -15.45 -11.43
C ALA A 24 10.65 -16.82 -11.43
N GLU A 25 10.43 -17.42 -10.25
CA GLU A 25 9.68 -18.67 -10.08
C GLU A 25 8.16 -18.49 -10.27
N TRP A 26 7.65 -17.26 -10.14
CA TRP A 26 6.23 -16.92 -10.34
C TRP A 26 5.91 -16.45 -11.75
N ARG A 27 6.92 -16.48 -12.61
CA ARG A 27 6.80 -16.20 -14.04
C ARG A 27 5.73 -17.10 -14.64
N SER A 28 4.54 -16.53 -14.71
CA SER A 28 3.38 -17.15 -15.32
C SER A 28 3.35 -16.66 -16.75
N MET A 29 3.19 -17.57 -17.72
CA MET A 29 2.95 -17.18 -19.10
C MET A 29 1.50 -16.69 -19.20
N ASP A 30 1.24 -15.46 -18.75
CA ASP A 30 -0.06 -14.84 -18.95
C ASP A 30 -0.15 -14.41 -20.41
N SER A 31 -0.99 -15.15 -21.13
CA SER A 31 -1.12 -15.13 -22.58
C SER A 31 -1.85 -13.87 -23.04
N GLU A 32 -1.26 -12.67 -22.87
CA GLU A 32 -1.61 -11.53 -23.73
C GLU A 32 -0.60 -10.36 -23.74
N ASN A 33 0.24 -10.14 -22.73
CA ASN A 33 1.08 -8.91 -22.70
C ASN A 33 2.53 -9.02 -22.15
N GLY A 34 3.02 -10.21 -21.78
CA GLY A 34 4.42 -10.39 -21.38
C GLY A 34 4.62 -11.37 -20.23
N PHE A 35 5.87 -11.56 -19.83
CA PHE A 35 6.18 -12.27 -18.59
C PHE A 35 5.95 -11.31 -17.43
N ASP A 36 4.90 -11.56 -16.64
CA ASP A 36 4.73 -10.92 -15.35
C ASP A 36 5.31 -11.84 -14.28
N ASP A 37 6.47 -11.44 -13.73
CA ASP A 37 7.08 -12.08 -12.56
C ASP A 37 6.84 -11.28 -11.28
N CYS A 38 6.11 -10.15 -11.36
CA CYS A 38 5.89 -9.21 -10.29
C CYS A 38 4.44 -9.22 -9.80
N GLN A 39 4.21 -9.77 -8.60
CA GLN A 39 2.92 -9.65 -7.94
C GLN A 39 2.93 -8.43 -7.02
N CYS A 40 2.13 -7.42 -7.38
CA CYS A 40 1.93 -6.23 -6.55
C CYS A 40 0.67 -6.37 -5.70
N GLU A 41 0.82 -6.25 -4.38
CA GLU A 41 -0.33 -6.02 -3.52
C GLU A 41 -0.93 -4.64 -3.80
N PRO A 42 -2.27 -4.51 -3.82
CA PRO A 42 -2.91 -3.22 -4.02
C PRO A 42 -2.60 -2.28 -2.85
N ASP A 43 -2.61 -0.97 -3.10
CA ASP A 43 -2.65 -0.02 -2.00
C ASP A 43 -3.94 -0.18 -1.19
N VAL A 44 -3.78 -0.14 0.13
CA VAL A 44 -4.91 -0.25 1.05
C VAL A 44 -5.04 1.02 1.86
N GLU A 45 -6.28 1.40 2.19
CA GLU A 45 -6.52 2.52 3.09
C GLU A 45 -5.83 2.25 4.45
N CYS A 46 -5.18 3.26 5.01
CA CYS A 46 -4.56 3.13 6.33
C CYS A 46 -5.63 2.86 7.39
N PRO A 47 -5.66 1.66 7.99
CA PRO A 47 -6.75 1.27 8.88
C PRO A 47 -6.75 2.09 10.18
N GLU A 48 -5.58 2.60 10.57
CA GLU A 48 -5.37 3.38 11.78
C GLU A 48 -5.99 4.78 11.74
N CYS A 49 -5.95 5.43 10.58
CA CYS A 49 -6.52 6.76 10.40
C CYS A 49 -7.71 6.78 9.44
N LYS A 50 -8.10 5.63 8.88
CA LYS A 50 -9.19 5.47 7.91
C LYS A 50 -9.12 6.50 6.79
N GLY A 51 -7.96 6.58 6.15
CA GLY A 51 -7.72 7.52 5.04
C GLY A 51 -7.57 8.99 5.44
N LYS A 52 -7.59 9.35 6.74
CA LYS A 52 -7.45 10.75 7.18
C LYS A 52 -6.01 11.26 7.10
N GLY A 53 -5.03 10.40 7.38
CA GLY A 53 -3.60 10.75 7.42
C GLY A 53 -3.14 11.33 8.77
N TYR A 54 -4.07 11.59 9.68
CA TYR A 54 -3.81 12.08 11.04
C TYR A 54 -4.77 11.41 12.02
N LYS A 55 -4.37 11.38 13.28
CA LYS A 55 -5.20 11.00 14.41
C LYS A 55 -5.42 12.22 15.29
N GLU A 56 -6.65 12.39 15.76
CA GLU A 56 -6.91 13.27 16.90
C GLU A 56 -6.50 12.50 18.15
N ASP A 57 -5.63 13.10 18.96
CA ASP A 57 -5.25 12.62 20.29
C ASP A 57 -6.32 13.03 21.31
#